data_AF-A0A7S0K248-F1
#
_entry.id   AF-A0A7S0K248-F1
#
_cell.length_a   1.000
_cell.length_b   1.000
_cell.length_c   1.000
_cell.angle_alpha   90.00
_cell.angle_beta   90.00
_cell.angle_gamma   90.00
#
_symmetry.space_group_name_H-M   'P 1'
#
loop_
_entity.id
_entity.type
_entity.pdbx_description
1 polymer ?
#
loop_
_entity_poly.entity_id
_entity_poly.type
_entity_poly.pdbx_seq_one_letter_code
_entity_poly.pdbx_strand_id
1 'polypeptide(L)'
;PNQWRAGSGARRHRRDVDTGPSTFVFAAISNCDELLTRRLEIVKGVAAQLQKVAPVLANRSRFRGKCLSGKMDSDRLQQRQTALHDTEFALAFENSFYPDYATEKLFDALDVGAIPVVQGGARYSDLAPRDPQDELGQHPVFIDAL
;
A
#
# COMPACT_ATOMS: atom_id res chain seq x y z
N PRO A 1 -22.19 -27.84 -48.79
CA PRO A 1 -21.12 -27.96 -47.77
C PRO A 1 -20.36 -26.62 -47.65
N ASN A 2 -20.48 -25.78 -46.62
CA ASN A 2 -20.89 -25.98 -45.23
C ASN A 2 -21.56 -24.67 -44.73
N GLN A 3 -22.78 -24.77 -44.22
CA GLN A 3 -23.45 -23.72 -43.45
C GLN A 3 -23.01 -23.84 -41.99
N TRP A 4 -22.42 -22.79 -41.42
CA TRP A 4 -22.26 -22.68 -39.96
C TRP A 4 -23.37 -21.80 -39.41
N ARG A 5 -24.27 -22.45 -38.68
CA ARG A 5 -25.45 -21.88 -38.01
C ARG A 5 -25.01 -20.91 -36.92
N ALA A 6 -25.74 -19.81 -36.78
CA ALA A 6 -25.65 -18.90 -35.66
C ALA A 6 -25.95 -19.65 -34.35
N GLY A 7 -24.93 -19.86 -33.53
CA GLY A 7 -25.07 -20.34 -32.16
C GLY A 7 -25.50 -19.19 -31.26
N SER A 8 -26.74 -19.24 -30.79
CA SER A 8 -27.23 -18.50 -29.63
C SER A 8 -26.44 -18.91 -28.39
N GLY A 9 -25.62 -18.00 -27.85
CA GLY A 9 -24.89 -18.27 -26.61
C GLY A 9 -23.61 -17.46 -26.39
N ALA A 10 -23.51 -16.23 -26.88
CA ALA A 10 -22.44 -15.33 -26.44
C ALA A 10 -22.76 -14.85 -25.02
N ARG A 11 -22.39 -15.65 -24.00
CA ARG A 11 -22.12 -15.10 -22.67
C ARG A 11 -20.98 -14.11 -22.87
N ARG A 12 -21.34 -12.82 -22.96
CA ARG A 12 -20.39 -11.74 -22.77
C ARG A 12 -19.69 -12.04 -21.45
N HIS A 13 -18.44 -12.49 -21.51
CA HIS A 13 -17.52 -12.27 -20.39
C HIS A 13 -17.52 -10.76 -20.21
N ARG A 14 -18.35 -10.30 -19.27
CA ARG A 14 -18.20 -8.99 -18.66
C ARG A 14 -16.75 -9.05 -18.19
N ARG A 15 -15.85 -8.32 -18.87
CA ARG A 15 -14.54 -8.01 -18.30
C ARG A 15 -14.87 -7.57 -16.88
N ASP A 16 -14.39 -8.32 -15.89
CA ASP A 16 -14.48 -7.87 -14.52
C ASP A 16 -13.99 -6.44 -14.56
N VAL A 17 -14.88 -5.52 -14.19
CA VAL A 17 -14.50 -4.13 -14.05
C VAL A 17 -13.49 -4.20 -12.94
N ASP A 18 -12.21 -4.02 -13.27
CA ASP A 18 -11.19 -3.78 -12.28
C ASP A 18 -11.67 -2.57 -11.48
N THR A 19 -12.19 -2.82 -10.29
CA THR A 19 -12.77 -1.77 -9.45
C THR A 19 -11.69 -0.89 -8.82
N GLY A 20 -10.42 -1.12 -9.16
CA GLY A 20 -9.29 -0.60 -8.42
C GLY A 20 -9.19 -1.24 -7.03
N PRO A 21 -8.15 -0.88 -6.26
CA PRO A 21 -7.93 -1.46 -4.94
C PRO A 21 -9.07 -1.09 -3.98
N SER A 22 -9.57 -2.04 -3.20
CA SER A 22 -10.65 -1.76 -2.24
C SER A 22 -10.15 -0.94 -1.03
N THR A 23 -8.88 -1.06 -0.68
CA THR A 23 -8.24 -0.35 0.43
C THR A 23 -7.53 0.91 -0.06
N PHE A 24 -7.91 2.07 0.49
CA PHE A 24 -7.31 3.34 0.09
C PHE A 24 -5.94 3.55 0.72
N VAL A 25 -5.83 3.38 2.04
CA VAL A 25 -4.56 3.48 2.79
C VAL A 25 -4.43 2.27 3.70
N PHE A 26 -3.28 1.61 3.67
CA PHE A 26 -2.93 0.57 4.62
C PHE A 26 -1.73 0.98 5.48
N ALA A 27 -1.78 0.66 6.78
CA ALA A 27 -0.61 0.72 7.63
C ALA A 27 -0.64 -0.41 8.67
N ALA A 28 0.51 -1.02 8.93
CA ALA A 28 0.67 -2.02 9.98
C ALA A 28 1.82 -1.65 10.92
N ILE A 29 1.52 -1.38 12.20
CA ILE A 29 2.52 -1.04 13.22
C ILE A 29 2.37 -1.96 14.42
N SER A 30 3.40 -2.78 14.66
CA SER A 30 3.45 -3.72 15.79
C SER A 30 4.55 -3.43 16.81
N ASN A 31 5.61 -2.73 16.40
CA ASN A 31 6.56 -2.13 17.34
C ASN A 31 6.02 -0.75 17.71
N CYS A 32 5.84 -0.45 19.00
CA CYS A 32 5.27 0.82 19.48
C CYS A 32 6.34 1.78 19.99
N ASP A 33 7.61 1.43 19.83
CA ASP A 33 8.73 2.32 20.16
C ASP A 33 8.76 3.48 19.16
N GLU A 34 8.80 4.68 19.72
CA GLU A 34 8.80 5.98 19.05
C GLU A 34 10.02 6.82 19.49
N LEU A 35 11.03 6.21 20.14
CA LEU A 35 12.25 6.93 20.54
C LEU A 35 13.03 7.45 19.32
N LEU A 36 12.96 6.71 18.21
CA LEU A 36 13.72 6.99 16.99
C LEU A 36 12.85 7.51 15.84
N THR A 37 11.52 7.45 15.96
CA THR A 37 10.56 7.90 14.92
C THR A 37 9.25 8.38 15.54
N ARG A 38 8.46 9.16 14.79
CA ARG A 38 7.09 9.59 15.16
C ARG A 38 6.00 8.88 14.36
N ARG A 39 6.31 7.71 13.81
CA ARG A 39 5.44 7.01 12.85
C ARG A 39 4.06 6.71 13.44
N LEU A 40 3.93 6.35 14.72
CA LEU A 40 2.63 6.03 15.29
C LEU A 40 1.77 7.29 15.45
N GLU A 41 2.40 8.40 15.83
CA GLU A 41 1.77 9.72 15.89
C GLU A 41 1.25 10.11 14.50
N ILE A 42 2.11 10.00 13.48
CA ILE A 42 1.78 10.37 12.09
C ILE A 42 0.66 9.47 11.54
N VAL A 43 0.76 8.15 11.70
CA VAL A 43 -0.28 7.21 11.20
C VAL A 43 -1.63 7.47 11.87
N LYS A 44 -1.66 7.75 13.18
CA LYS A 44 -2.90 8.15 13.87
C LYS A 44 -3.42 9.50 13.36
N GLY A 45 -2.53 10.45 13.09
CA GLY A 45 -2.86 11.73 12.50
C GLY A 45 -3.49 11.58 11.12
N VAL A 46 -2.91 10.77 10.23
CA VAL A 46 -3.45 10.44 8.91
C VAL A 46 -4.85 9.84 9.04
N ALA A 47 -5.04 8.85 9.91
CA ALA A 47 -6.35 8.24 10.13
C ALA A 47 -7.40 9.28 10.59
N ALA A 48 -7.06 10.15 11.55
CA ALA A 48 -7.94 11.19 12.04
C ALA A 48 -8.26 12.25 10.97
N GLN A 49 -7.26 12.66 10.19
CA GLN A 49 -7.46 13.62 9.10
C GLN A 49 -8.35 13.04 8.00
N LEU A 50 -8.09 11.80 7.55
CA LEU A 50 -8.95 11.12 6.57
C LEU A 50 -10.40 11.07 7.06
N GLN A 51 -10.63 10.72 8.33
CA GLN A 51 -11.98 10.68 8.89
C GLN A 51 -12.67 12.06 8.87
N LYS A 52 -11.90 13.14 9.03
CA LYS A 52 -12.40 14.51 9.03
C LYS A 52 -12.67 15.04 7.62
N VAL A 53 -11.75 14.81 6.67
CA VAL A 53 -11.76 15.49 5.36
C VAL A 53 -12.30 14.62 4.23
N ALA A 54 -12.20 13.29 4.35
CA ALA A 54 -12.63 12.34 3.34
C ALA A 54 -13.19 11.05 3.98
N PRO A 55 -14.35 11.09 4.64
CA PRO A 55 -14.90 9.95 5.38
C PRO A 55 -15.08 8.68 4.53
N VAL A 56 -15.41 8.84 3.24
CA VAL A 56 -15.55 7.71 2.30
C VAL A 56 -14.21 7.00 2.12
N LEU A 57 -13.12 7.75 1.99
CA LEU A 57 -11.77 7.20 1.88
C LEU A 57 -11.29 6.62 3.22
N ALA A 58 -11.62 7.29 4.34
CA ALA A 58 -11.33 6.77 5.68
C ALA A 58 -11.95 5.39 5.92
N ASN A 59 -13.19 5.16 5.46
CA ASN A 59 -13.87 3.86 5.55
C ASN A 59 -13.22 2.78 4.69
N ARG A 60 -12.47 3.18 3.65
CA ARG A 60 -11.64 2.30 2.82
C ARG A 60 -10.22 2.15 3.36
N SER A 61 -9.81 2.88 4.39
CA SER A 61 -8.47 2.73 4.98
C SER A 61 -8.43 1.64 6.05
N ARG A 62 -7.26 1.04 6.24
CA ARG A 62 -7.02 -0.09 7.16
C ARG A 62 -5.75 0.16 7.96
N PHE A 63 -5.90 0.31 9.27
CA PHE A 63 -4.81 0.49 10.22
C PHE A 63 -4.77 -0.73 11.15
N ARG A 64 -3.63 -1.46 11.18
CA ARG A 64 -3.49 -2.78 11.82
C ARG A 64 -2.23 -2.92 12.67
N GLY A 65 -2.15 -3.96 13.49
CA GLY A 65 -1.01 -4.27 14.33
C GLY A 65 -1.19 -3.82 15.78
N LYS A 66 -0.30 -4.29 16.66
CA LYS A 66 -0.40 -4.14 18.13
C LYS A 66 -0.57 -2.69 18.61
N CYS A 67 0.00 -1.73 17.89
CA CYS A 67 0.01 -0.33 18.29
C CYS A 67 -1.19 0.46 17.72
N LEU A 68 -1.97 -0.17 16.84
CA LEU A 68 -3.17 0.36 16.21
C LEU A 68 -4.40 -0.46 16.65
N SER A 69 -5.57 -0.17 16.09
CA SER A 69 -6.85 -0.72 16.54
C SER A 69 -7.16 -2.15 16.06
N GLY A 70 -6.22 -2.84 15.39
CA GLY A 70 -6.46 -4.15 14.78
C GLY A 70 -5.46 -5.21 15.23
N LYS A 71 -5.96 -6.38 15.67
CA LYS A 71 -5.13 -7.58 15.81
C LYS A 71 -4.70 -8.07 14.42
N MET A 72 -3.44 -8.45 14.26
CA MET A 72 -2.95 -9.29 13.17
C MET A 72 -2.96 -10.73 13.69
N ASP A 73 -3.55 -11.68 12.98
CA ASP A 73 -3.61 -13.08 13.44
C ASP A 73 -2.22 -13.76 13.37
N SER A 74 -2.19 -15.06 13.68
CA SER A 74 -0.97 -15.86 13.78
C SER A 74 -0.21 -16.01 12.46
N ASP A 75 -0.89 -16.03 11.30
CA ASP A 75 -0.24 -16.04 9.99
C ASP A 75 -0.02 -14.61 9.46
N ARG A 76 0.99 -13.96 10.06
CA ARG A 76 1.26 -12.54 9.88
C ARG A 76 1.70 -12.17 8.47
N LEU A 77 2.39 -13.06 7.76
CA LEU A 77 2.96 -12.78 6.45
C LEU A 77 1.90 -12.90 5.35
N GLN A 78 1.15 -14.01 5.32
CA GLN A 78 0.11 -14.19 4.31
C GLN A 78 -0.99 -13.13 4.47
N GLN A 79 -1.37 -12.79 5.70
CA GLN A 79 -2.33 -11.70 5.95
C GLN A 79 -1.79 -10.33 5.55
N ARG A 80 -0.50 -10.05 5.78
CA ARG A 80 0.12 -8.79 5.36
C ARG A 80 0.09 -8.65 3.84
N GLN A 81 0.53 -9.69 3.11
CA GLN A 81 0.54 -9.66 1.65
C GLN A 81 -0.86 -9.52 1.07
N THR A 82 -1.82 -10.27 1.62
CA THR A 82 -3.22 -10.22 1.17
C THR A 82 -3.84 -8.85 1.44
N ALA A 83 -3.56 -8.24 2.59
CA ALA A 83 -4.07 -6.91 2.93
C ALA A 83 -3.43 -5.81 2.06
N LEU A 84 -2.14 -5.95 1.74
CA LEU A 84 -1.41 -5.02 0.88
C LEU A 84 -1.83 -5.12 -0.59
N HIS A 85 -2.11 -6.33 -1.10
CA HIS A 85 -2.45 -6.54 -2.52
C HIS A 85 -3.64 -5.73 -3.02
N ASP A 86 -4.56 -5.38 -2.12
CA ASP A 86 -5.76 -4.63 -2.44
C ASP A 86 -5.67 -3.17 -1.95
N THR A 87 -4.46 -2.62 -1.88
CA THR A 87 -4.16 -1.27 -1.35
C THR A 87 -3.65 -0.30 -2.42
N GLU A 88 -4.19 0.93 -2.44
CA GLU A 88 -3.64 2.03 -3.24
C GLU A 88 -2.32 2.57 -2.62
N PHE A 89 -2.37 3.04 -1.37
CA PHE A 89 -1.22 3.61 -0.66
C PHE A 89 -0.84 2.81 0.59
N ALA A 90 0.40 2.34 0.65
CA ALA A 90 0.94 1.63 1.83
C ALA A 90 1.86 2.54 2.63
N LEU A 91 1.53 2.82 3.90
CA LEU A 91 2.40 3.59 4.79
C LEU A 91 3.56 2.70 5.27
N ALA A 92 4.69 2.79 4.56
CA ALA A 92 5.89 1.99 4.73
C ALA A 92 6.91 2.68 5.66
N PHE A 93 6.46 3.10 6.84
CA PHE A 93 7.30 3.87 7.78
C PHE A 93 8.23 2.98 8.59
N GLU A 94 9.50 3.37 8.66
CA GLU A 94 10.51 2.63 9.39
C GLU A 94 10.49 2.89 10.89
N ASN A 95 11.09 1.98 11.65
CA ASN A 95 11.19 2.09 13.10
C ASN A 95 12.30 3.06 13.54
N SER A 96 13.17 3.50 12.64
CA SER A 96 14.30 4.41 12.91
C SER A 96 14.69 5.21 11.65
N PHE A 97 15.35 6.35 11.84
CA PHE A 97 15.99 7.13 10.78
C PHE A 97 17.47 6.77 10.56
N TYR A 98 17.86 5.52 10.85
CA TYR A 98 19.25 5.14 10.62
C TYR A 98 19.58 5.22 9.11
N PRO A 99 20.75 5.76 8.71
CA PRO A 99 21.13 5.83 7.31
C PRO A 99 21.03 4.47 6.63
N ASP A 100 20.51 4.47 5.40
CA ASP A 100 20.33 3.27 4.55
C ASP A 100 19.39 2.20 5.13
N TYR A 101 18.68 2.49 6.22
CA TYR A 101 17.73 1.56 6.82
C TYR A 101 16.40 1.58 6.06
N ALA A 102 16.29 0.68 5.09
CA ALA A 102 15.04 0.30 4.44
C ALA A 102 14.78 -1.19 4.66
N THR A 103 13.54 -1.53 4.97
CA THR A 103 13.15 -2.89 5.33
C THR A 103 12.10 -3.45 4.37
N GLU A 104 11.56 -4.62 4.72
CA GLU A 104 10.51 -5.29 3.96
C GLU A 104 9.27 -4.42 3.73
N LYS A 105 9.05 -3.36 4.53
CA LYS A 105 7.89 -2.46 4.36
C LYS A 105 7.86 -1.78 2.99
N LEU A 106 9.01 -1.38 2.47
CA LEU A 106 9.14 -0.82 1.13
C LEU A 106 8.85 -1.90 0.08
N PHE A 107 9.57 -3.02 0.18
CA PHE A 107 9.58 -4.06 -0.85
C PHE A 107 8.23 -4.78 -0.94
N ASP A 108 7.56 -5.04 0.17
CA ASP A 108 6.23 -5.65 0.18
C ASP A 108 5.18 -4.78 -0.51
N ALA A 109 5.23 -3.46 -0.33
CA ALA A 109 4.32 -2.56 -1.00
C ALA A 109 4.55 -2.59 -2.52
N LEU A 110 5.81 -2.54 -2.94
CA LEU A 110 6.19 -2.62 -4.35
C LEU A 110 5.82 -3.97 -4.98
N ASP A 111 6.05 -5.08 -4.27
CA ASP A 111 5.81 -6.45 -4.74
C ASP A 111 4.33 -6.69 -5.10
N VAL A 112 3.42 -6.02 -4.41
CA VAL A 112 1.98 -6.11 -4.71
C VAL A 112 1.44 -4.97 -5.58
N GLY A 113 2.29 -4.04 -6.00
CA GLY A 113 1.88 -2.89 -6.81
C GLY A 113 1.17 -1.76 -6.04
N ALA A 114 1.24 -1.75 -4.71
CA ALA A 114 0.81 -0.60 -3.92
C ALA A 114 1.86 0.52 -3.98
N ILE A 115 1.44 1.79 -3.87
CA ILE A 115 2.36 2.93 -3.82
C ILE A 115 2.88 3.06 -2.38
N PRO A 116 4.17 2.81 -2.11
CA PRO A 116 4.73 3.04 -0.78
C PRO A 116 4.82 4.53 -0.47
N VAL A 117 4.29 4.94 0.67
CA VAL A 117 4.56 6.22 1.31
C VAL A 117 5.61 5.97 2.39
N VAL A 118 6.83 6.44 2.15
CA VAL A 118 8.00 6.08 2.95
C VAL A 118 8.37 7.17 3.93
N GLN A 119 8.93 6.76 5.06
CA GLN A 119 9.53 7.65 6.05
C GLN A 119 10.61 6.86 6.80
N GLY A 120 11.86 7.28 6.68
CA GLY A 120 13.02 6.60 7.28
C GLY A 120 14.34 7.22 6.82
N GLY A 121 15.46 6.63 7.22
CA GLY A 121 16.80 7.21 6.98
C GLY A 121 17.44 6.80 5.65
N ALA A 122 16.79 5.95 4.86
CA ALA A 122 17.34 5.47 3.59
C ALA A 122 17.16 6.48 2.45
N ARG A 123 18.03 6.41 1.45
CA ARG A 123 17.82 7.06 0.15
C ARG A 123 16.90 6.21 -0.72
N TYR A 124 15.58 6.33 -0.51
CA TYR A 124 14.58 5.46 -1.17
C TYR A 124 14.62 5.52 -2.72
N SER A 125 15.08 6.61 -3.31
CA SER A 125 15.26 6.75 -4.77
C SER A 125 16.37 5.87 -5.35
N ASP A 126 17.27 5.34 -4.52
CA ASP A 126 18.26 4.35 -4.94
C ASP A 126 17.69 2.92 -4.89
N LEU A 127 16.59 2.71 -4.15
CA LEU A 127 16.03 1.39 -3.84
C LEU A 127 14.75 1.08 -4.63
N ALA A 128 13.90 2.09 -4.83
CA ALA A 128 12.63 1.93 -5.51
C ALA A 128 12.82 1.98 -7.04
N PRO A 129 12.00 1.22 -7.80
CA PRO A 129 11.96 1.35 -9.24
C PRO A 129 11.55 2.78 -9.63
N ARG A 130 12.07 3.21 -10.77
CA ARG A 130 11.66 4.47 -11.43
C ARG A 130 10.65 4.12 -12.49
N ASP A 131 9.74 5.05 -12.79
CA ASP A 131 8.82 4.88 -13.90
C ASP A 131 9.63 4.62 -15.20
N PRO A 132 9.40 3.48 -15.89
CA PRO A 132 10.11 3.17 -17.13
C PRO A 132 9.90 4.21 -18.24
N GLN A 133 8.80 4.97 -18.20
CA GLN A 133 8.48 6.02 -19.18
C GLN A 133 9.08 7.37 -18.80
N ASP A 134 9.65 7.47 -17.61
CA ASP A 134 10.29 8.68 -17.15
C ASP A 134 11.79 8.65 -17.48
N GLU A 135 12.09 9.07 -18.72
CA GLU A 135 13.45 9.20 -19.24
C GLU A 135 14.34 10.14 -18.39
N LEU A 136 13.74 10.97 -17.53
CA LEU A 136 14.43 11.93 -16.66
C LEU A 136 14.58 11.44 -15.21
N GLY A 137 13.95 10.31 -14.84
CA GLY A 137 14.03 9.70 -13.51
C GLY A 137 13.51 10.58 -12.36
N GLN A 138 12.58 11.50 -12.65
CA GLN A 138 11.95 12.45 -11.73
C GLN A 138 10.68 11.93 -11.02
N HIS A 139 10.14 10.78 -11.42
CA HIS A 139 8.90 10.18 -10.94
C HIS A 139 9.20 8.85 -10.22
N PRO A 140 9.60 8.93 -8.94
CA PRO A 140 9.74 7.74 -8.12
C PRO A 140 8.38 7.03 -7.96
N VAL A 141 8.39 5.70 -7.98
CA VAL A 141 7.21 4.88 -7.66
C VAL A 141 7.04 4.77 -6.13
N PHE A 142 7.14 5.91 -5.44
CA PHE A 142 6.93 6.08 -4.00
C PHE A 142 6.68 7.55 -3.69
N ILE A 143 6.10 7.82 -2.51
CA ILE A 143 5.95 9.16 -1.95
C ILE A 143 6.90 9.28 -0.76
N ASP A 144 7.86 10.21 -0.84
CA ASP A 144 8.69 10.57 0.31
C ASP A 144 7.90 11.50 1.24
N ALA A 145 7.78 11.13 2.51
CA ALA A 145 7.06 11.90 3.52
C ALA A 145 7.98 12.78 4.40
N LEU A 146 9.25 12.95 4.00
CA LEU A 146 10.26 13.80 4.65
C LEU A 146 10.57 15.08 3.85
#